data_AF-A0A496TVV3-F1
#
_entry.id   AF-A0A496TVV3-F1
#
_cell.length_a   1.000
_cell.length_b   1.000
_cell.length_c   1.000
_cell.angle_alpha   90.00
_cell.angle_beta   90.00
_cell.angle_gamma   90.00
#
_symmetry.space_group_name_H-M   'P 1'
#
loop_
_entity.id
_entity.type
_entity.pdbx_description
1 polymer ?
#
loop_
_entity_poly.entity_id
_entity_poly.type
_entity_poly.pdbx_seq_one_letter_code
_entity_poly.pdbx_strand_id
1 'polypeptide(L)'
;NWSWLGPKLVGKLHIYVGDMDTYYLNNAVKLLERFLENTKNPYYAGTVEYGDGKPHCWGPYGKELIKLMADYITKNAPEGEDTSKWKY
;
A
#
# COMPACT_ATOMS: atom_id res chain seq x y z
N ASN A 1 14.80 8.87 -11.57
CA ASN A 1 13.35 8.92 -11.91
C ASN A 1 12.43 9.25 -10.73
N TRP A 2 12.85 8.99 -9.47
CA TRP A 2 11.99 9.27 -8.31
C TRP A 2 11.56 10.74 -8.19
N SER A 3 12.40 11.69 -8.60
CA SER A 3 12.07 13.13 -8.57
C SER A 3 10.78 13.50 -9.30
N TRP A 4 10.42 12.78 -10.37
CA TRP A 4 9.18 13.01 -11.12
C TRP A 4 8.03 12.12 -10.64
N LEU A 5 8.32 10.85 -10.33
CA LEU A 5 7.30 9.86 -9.97
C LEU A 5 6.87 9.96 -8.51
N GLY A 6 7.82 10.17 -7.61
CA GLY A 6 7.63 10.23 -6.17
C GLY A 6 6.47 11.14 -5.77
N PRO A 7 6.42 12.41 -6.19
CA PRO A 7 5.32 13.33 -5.89
C PRO A 7 3.93 12.81 -6.28
N LYS A 8 3.83 11.92 -7.27
CA LYS A 8 2.55 11.34 -7.72
C LYS A 8 2.12 10.13 -6.89
N LEU A 9 3.08 9.46 -6.24
CA LEU A 9 2.90 8.21 -5.50
C LEU A 9 2.95 8.37 -3.97
N VAL A 10 3.33 9.54 -3.46
CA VAL A 10 3.38 9.79 -2.00
C VAL A 10 2.05 9.39 -1.36
N GLY A 11 2.13 8.48 -0.39
CA GLY A 11 0.97 8.02 0.36
C GLY A 11 0.00 7.14 -0.43
N LYS A 12 0.39 6.57 -1.58
CA LYS A 12 -0.52 5.78 -2.43
C LYS A 12 -0.15 4.32 -2.60
N LEU A 13 1.05 3.93 -2.17
CA LEU A 13 1.53 2.55 -2.29
C LEU A 13 1.12 1.77 -1.05
N HIS A 14 0.31 0.73 -1.23
CA HIS A 14 -0.09 -0.22 -0.19
C HIS A 14 0.23 -1.63 -0.68
N ILE A 15 1.20 -2.28 -0.06
CA ILE A 15 1.77 -3.55 -0.54
C ILE A 15 1.70 -4.57 0.59
N TYR A 16 1.10 -5.72 0.32
CA TYR A 16 0.95 -6.82 1.27
C TYR A 16 1.51 -8.09 0.63
N VAL A 17 2.32 -8.83 1.38
CA VAL A 17 2.87 -10.11 0.93
C VAL A 17 3.09 -11.04 2.12
N GLY A 18 2.91 -12.35 1.94
CA GLY A 18 3.32 -13.31 2.96
C GLY A 18 4.84 -13.44 3.00
N ASP A 19 5.45 -13.55 4.19
CA ASP A 19 6.90 -13.70 4.28
C ASP A 19 7.39 -15.13 3.96
N MET A 20 6.47 -16.09 3.90
CA MET A 20 6.62 -17.45 3.36
C MET A 20 5.85 -17.61 2.05
N ASP A 21 5.85 -16.58 1.19
CA ASP A 21 5.20 -16.63 -0.14
C ASP A 21 5.63 -17.88 -0.91
N THR A 22 4.65 -18.68 -1.37
CA THR A 22 4.89 -19.98 -2.00
C THR A 22 5.54 -19.88 -3.38
N TYR A 23 5.62 -18.67 -3.94
CA TYR A 23 6.32 -18.34 -5.18
C TYR A 23 7.56 -17.47 -4.95
N TYR A 24 7.97 -17.27 -3.70
CA TYR A 24 9.15 -16.51 -3.31
C TYR A 24 9.14 -15.04 -3.75
N LEU A 25 7.96 -14.47 -4.02
CA LEU A 25 7.80 -13.09 -4.49
C LEU A 25 8.09 -12.05 -3.39
N ASN A 26 8.00 -12.46 -2.13
CA ASN A 26 8.41 -11.69 -0.96
C ASN A 26 9.84 -11.14 -1.07
N ASN A 27 10.75 -11.85 -1.74
CA ASN A 27 12.13 -11.39 -1.97
C ASN A 27 12.19 -10.13 -2.83
N ALA A 28 11.35 -10.04 -3.88
CA ALA A 28 11.25 -8.85 -4.71
C ALA A 28 10.61 -7.69 -3.93
N VAL A 29 9.62 -7.98 -3.09
CA VAL A 29 9.01 -6.96 -2.22
C VAL A 29 10.03 -6.41 -1.22
N LYS A 30 10.92 -7.24 -0.64
CA LYS A 30 12.03 -6.77 0.23
C LYS A 30 13.01 -5.84 -0.48
N LEU A 31 13.24 -6.05 -1.78
CA LEU A 31 14.06 -5.14 -2.59
C LEU A 31 13.33 -3.82 -2.84
N LEU A 32 12.03 -3.89 -3.16
CA LEU A 32 11.19 -2.72 -3.36
C LEU A 32 11.08 -1.88 -2.08
N GLU A 33 10.80 -2.50 -0.93
CA GLU A 33 10.73 -1.82 0.36
C GLU A 33 12.04 -1.11 0.70
N ARG A 34 13.18 -1.79 0.56
CA ARG A 34 14.50 -1.15 0.76
C ARG A 34 14.69 0.07 -0.14
N PHE A 35 14.24 0.02 -1.39
CA PHE A 35 14.26 1.19 -2.26
C PHE A 35 13.33 2.30 -1.73
N LEU A 36 12.07 1.96 -1.43
CA LEU A 36 11.05 2.91 -0.96
C LEU A 36 11.46 3.61 0.34
N GLU A 37 12.01 2.89 1.31
CA GLU A 37 12.49 3.44 2.58
C GLU A 37 13.66 4.43 2.42
N ASN A 38 14.44 4.27 1.34
CA ASN A 38 15.52 5.18 0.99
C ASN A 38 15.09 6.34 0.10
N THR A 39 13.83 6.41 -0.31
CA THR A 39 13.33 7.56 -1.07
C THR A 39 13.39 8.83 -0.23
N LYS A 40 13.96 9.89 -0.79
CA LYS A 40 14.01 11.23 -0.20
C LYS A 40 13.51 12.22 -1.23
N ASN A 41 12.85 13.28 -0.78
CA ASN A 41 12.36 14.38 -1.61
C ASN A 41 11.51 13.92 -2.83
N PRO A 42 10.33 13.30 -2.62
CA PRO A 42 9.68 13.02 -1.34
C PRO A 42 9.98 11.61 -0.80
N TYR A 43 9.72 11.38 0.48
CA TYR A 43 9.60 10.03 1.02
C TYR A 43 8.28 9.40 0.51
N TYR A 44 8.29 8.11 0.18
CA TYR A 44 7.13 7.45 -0.44
C TYR A 44 5.87 7.43 0.45
N ALA A 45 6.03 7.43 1.78
CA ALA A 45 4.96 7.53 2.78
C ALA A 45 3.80 6.51 2.61
N GLY A 46 4.10 5.33 2.06
CA GLY A 46 3.13 4.25 1.87
C GLY A 46 3.22 3.17 2.96
N THR A 47 2.73 1.98 2.64
CA THR A 47 2.69 0.82 3.53
C THR A 47 3.25 -0.40 2.80
N VAL A 48 4.16 -1.13 3.48
CA VAL A 48 4.58 -2.47 3.09
C VAL A 48 4.40 -3.37 4.32
N GLU A 49 3.59 -4.42 4.20
CA GLU A 49 3.28 -5.33 5.29
C GLU A 49 3.60 -6.78 4.91
N TYR A 50 4.14 -7.49 5.89
CA TYR A 50 4.51 -8.89 5.76
C TYR A 50 3.67 -9.76 6.68
N GLY A 51 3.03 -10.77 6.10
CA GLY A 51 2.31 -11.78 6.88
C GLY A 51 3.26 -12.83 7.39
N ASP A 52 3.50 -12.87 8.70
CA ASP A 52 4.36 -13.87 9.37
C ASP A 52 3.86 -15.30 9.15
N GLY A 53 4.70 -16.13 8.53
CA GLY A 53 4.40 -17.50 8.14
C GLY A 53 3.35 -17.64 7.04
N LYS A 54 3.02 -16.55 6.32
CA LYS A 54 1.89 -16.54 5.36
C LYS A 54 2.32 -16.86 3.93
N PRO A 55 1.46 -17.57 3.16
CA PRO A 55 1.76 -17.99 1.80
C PRO A 55 1.48 -16.87 0.77
N HIS A 56 1.53 -17.24 -0.51
CA HIS A 56 1.10 -16.38 -1.60
C HIS A 56 -0.37 -15.94 -1.43
N CYS A 57 -0.71 -14.79 -2.00
CA CYS A 57 -2.02 -14.12 -1.87
C CYS A 57 -2.40 -13.67 -0.46
N TRP A 58 -1.47 -13.61 0.50
CA TRP A 58 -1.76 -13.01 1.79
C TRP A 58 -1.93 -11.48 1.70
N GLY A 59 -2.94 -10.98 2.39
CA GLY A 59 -3.23 -9.56 2.57
C GLY A 59 -4.67 -9.35 3.05
N PRO A 60 -5.10 -8.10 3.26
CA PRO A 60 -6.50 -7.78 3.55
C PRO A 60 -7.42 -8.29 2.45
N TYR A 61 -8.58 -8.83 2.83
CA TYR A 61 -9.57 -9.33 1.87
C TYR A 61 -11.00 -9.04 2.33
N GLY A 62 -11.95 -9.13 1.40
CA GLY A 62 -13.37 -8.95 1.69
C GLY A 62 -13.66 -7.62 2.40
N LYS A 63 -14.39 -7.69 3.52
CA LYS A 63 -14.83 -6.50 4.27
C LYS A 63 -13.67 -5.66 4.79
N GLU A 64 -12.56 -6.28 5.19
CA GLU A 64 -11.38 -5.56 5.68
C GLU A 64 -10.76 -4.71 4.57
N LEU A 65 -10.55 -5.31 3.39
CA LEU A 65 -10.01 -4.60 2.24
C LEU A 65 -10.94 -3.46 1.79
N ILE A 66 -12.26 -3.72 1.76
CA ILE A 66 -13.26 -2.70 1.42
C ILE A 66 -13.17 -1.52 2.38
N LYS A 67 -13.06 -1.79 3.69
CA LYS A 67 -12.91 -0.75 4.71
C LYS A 67 -11.61 0.05 4.53
N LEU A 68 -10.48 -0.61 4.30
CA LEU A 68 -9.20 0.07 4.05
C LEU A 68 -9.26 0.99 2.83
N MET A 69 -9.86 0.53 1.73
CA MET A 69 -10.06 1.35 0.53
C MET A 69 -10.99 2.53 0.80
N ALA A 70 -12.09 2.30 1.50
CA ALA A 70 -13.04 3.33 1.89
C ALA A 70 -12.42 4.42 2.77
N ASP A 71 -11.66 4.03 3.80
CA ASP A 71 -10.96 4.95 4.69
C ASP A 71 -9.93 5.78 3.90
N TYR A 72 -9.20 5.13 2.98
CA TYR A 72 -8.25 5.80 2.10
C TYR A 72 -8.92 6.83 1.18
N ILE A 73 -10.00 6.45 0.51
CA ILE A 73 -10.76 7.35 -0.38
C ILE A 73 -11.31 8.53 0.43
N THR A 74 -11.94 8.26 1.57
CA THR A 74 -12.54 9.29 2.42
C THR A 74 -11.50 10.29 2.90
N LYS A 75 -10.31 9.83 3.28
CA LYS A 75 -9.22 10.68 3.75
C LYS A 75 -8.61 11.57 2.66
N ASN A 76 -8.60 11.10 1.41
CA ASN A 76 -7.89 11.76 0.31
C ASN A 76 -8.84 12.33 -0.76
N ALA A 77 -10.16 12.29 -0.54
CA ALA A 77 -11.14 12.83 -1.46
C ALA A 77 -10.92 14.35 -1.67
N PRO A 78 -11.04 14.84 -2.91
CA PRO A 78 -11.06 16.27 -3.18
C PRO A 78 -12.14 17.00 -2.38
N GLU A 79 -11.93 18.30 -2.17
CA GLU A 79 -12.92 19.15 -1.52
C GLU A 79 -14.24 19.16 -2.31
N GLY A 80 -15.36 19.02 -1.59
CA GLY A 80 -16.71 18.99 -2.17
C GLY A 80 -17.23 17.61 -2.58
N GLU A 81 -16.40 16.56 -2.53
CA GLU A 81 -16.86 15.19 -2.82
C GLU A 81 -17.73 14.60 -1.69
N ASP A 82 -18.83 13.95 -2.07
CA ASP A 82 -19.70 13.24 -1.13
C ASP A 82 -19.07 11.90 -0.72
N THR A 83 -18.36 11.91 0.41
CA THR A 83 -17.71 10.70 0.94
C THR A 83 -18.66 9.79 1.73
N SER A 84 -19.91 10.19 1.96
CA SER A 84 -20.86 9.41 2.78
C SER A 84 -21.15 8.02 2.20
N LYS A 85 -21.07 7.90 0.87
CA LYS A 85 -21.29 6.65 0.12
C LYS A 85 -20.23 5.58 0.35
N TRP A 86 -19.10 5.94 0.94
CA TRP A 86 -17.97 5.03 1.15
C TRP A 86 -17.85 4.56 2.60
N LYS A 87 -18.74 5.00 3.50
CA LYS A 87 -18.73 4.57 4.90
C LYS A 87 -19.52 3.26 5.05
N TYR A 88 -18.81 2.13 4.98
CA TYR A 88 -19.35 0.77 5.17
C TYR A 88 -19.30 0.28 6.62
#